data_AF-A0A850HN00-F1
#
_entry.id   AF-A0A850HN00-F1
#
_cell.length_a   1.000
_cell.length_b   1.000
_cell.length_c   1.000
_cell.angle_alpha   90.00
_cell.angle_beta   90.00
_cell.angle_gamma   90.00
#
_symmetry.space_group_name_H-M   'P 1'
#
loop_
_entity.id
_entity.type
_entity.pdbx_description
1 polymer ?
#
loop_
_entity_poly.entity_id
_entity_poly.type
_entity_poly.pdbx_seq_one_letter_code
_entity_poly.pdbx_strand_id
1 'polypeptide(L)' 'METRKLTCEICKNKCHLTAEVAEGEVLDVSGNGCMRGYAYAMQKVEEELENSNPS' A
#
# COMPACT_ATOMS: atom_id res chain seq x y z
N MET A 1 14.18 2.80 4.18
CA MET A 1 12.80 3.29 4.00
C MET A 1 12.61 3.62 2.54
N GLU A 2 11.49 3.20 1.98
CA GLU A 2 11.11 3.51 0.61
C GLU A 2 9.68 4.03 0.56
N THR A 3 9.37 4.81 -0.47
CA THR A 3 8.04 5.36 -0.70
C THR A 3 7.39 4.64 -1.86
N ARG A 4 6.21 4.06 -1.64
CA ARG A 4 5.41 3.41 -2.69
C ARG A 4 4.20 4.25 -3.06
N LYS A 5 3.99 4.43 -4.36
CA LYS A 5 2.83 5.14 -4.93
C LYS A 5 1.82 4.10 -5.40
N LEU A 6 0.60 4.17 -4.86
CA LEU A 6 -0.44 3.19 -5.13
C LEU A 6 -1.70 3.89 -5.62
N THR A 7 -2.42 3.24 -6.53
CA THR A 7 -3.79 3.59 -6.87
C THR A 7 -4.71 2.59 -6.19
N CYS A 8 -5.55 3.06 -5.26
CA CYS A 8 -6.48 2.20 -4.53
C CYS A 8 -7.58 1.70 -5.46
N GLU A 9 -7.79 0.39 -5.52
CA GLU A 9 -8.74 -0.20 -6.47
C GLU A 9 -10.10 -0.58 -5.88
N ILE A 10 -10.25 -0.47 -4.56
CA ILE A 10 -11.41 -0.98 -3.79
C ILE A 10 -12.75 -0.32 -4.16
N CYS A 11 -12.76 0.95 -4.56
CA CYS A 11 -13.98 1.63 -4.97
C CYS A 11 -13.77 2.47 -6.23
N LYS A 12 -14.88 2.96 -6.79
CA LYS A 12 -14.89 3.75 -8.02
C LYS A 12 -14.08 5.06 -7.97
N ASN A 13 -13.73 5.54 -6.79
CA ASN A 13 -12.99 6.80 -6.64
C ASN A 13 -11.52 6.68 -7.06
N LYS A 14 -10.96 5.47 -7.06
CA LYS A 14 -9.57 5.19 -7.46
C LYS A 14 -8.55 6.16 -6.84
N CYS A 15 -8.60 6.28 -5.51
CA CYS A 15 -7.78 7.23 -4.75
C CYS A 15 -6.28 6.95 -4.90
N HIS A 16 -5.47 8.00 -5.08
CA HIS A 16 -4.02 7.91 -5.02
C HIS A 16 -3.55 7.90 -3.57
N LEU A 17 -2.68 6.96 -3.24
CA LEU A 17 -2.10 6.74 -1.92
C LEU A 17 -0.57 6.75 -2.02
N THR A 18 0.06 7.14 -0.93
CA THR A 18 1.52 7.05 -0.74
C THR A 18 1.78 6.27 0.54
N ALA A 19 2.45 5.13 0.44
CA ALA A 19 2.85 4.32 1.58
C ALA A 19 4.34 4.53 1.87
N GLU A 20 4.68 4.76 3.14
CA GLU A 20 6.06 4.71 3.63
C GLU A 20 6.32 3.30 4.14
N VAL A 21 7.33 2.63 3.57
CA VAL A 21 7.63 1.22 3.83
C VAL A 21 9.04 1.07 4.39
N ALA A 22 9.19 0.29 5.44
CA ALA A 22 10.47 -0.07 6.05
C ALA A 22 10.50 -1.56 6.35
N GLU A 23 11.56 -2.25 5.93
CA GLU A 23 11.75 -3.68 6.21
C GLU A 23 10.57 -4.57 5.77
N GLY A 24 9.85 -4.12 4.73
CA GLY A 24 8.66 -4.81 4.22
C GLY A 24 7.35 -4.47 4.94
N GLU A 25 7.38 -3.62 5.96
CA GLU A 25 6.19 -3.20 6.70
C GLU A 25 5.78 -1.77 6.36
N VAL A 26 4.48 -1.52 6.33
CA VAL A 26 3.92 -0.18 6.13
C VAL A 26 3.97 0.60 7.44
N LEU A 27 4.70 1.72 7.46
CA LEU A 27 4.79 2.63 8.59
C LEU A 27 3.69 3.68 8.59
N ASP A 28 3.42 4.26 7.42
CA ASP A 28 2.37 5.27 7.25
C ASP A 28 1.76 5.20 5.84
N VAL A 29 0.52 5.68 5.73
CA VAL A 29 -0.18 5.81 4.45
C VAL A 29 -0.85 7.18 4.38
N SER A 30 -0.42 8.00 3.43
CA SER A 30 -0.96 9.33 3.17
C SER A 30 -1.71 9.39 1.82
N GLY A 31 -2.57 10.38 1.65
CA GLY A 31 -3.42 10.58 0.46
C GLY A 31 -4.89 10.72 0.81
N ASN A 32 -5.78 10.34 -0.11
CA ASN A 32 -7.22 10.35 0.15
C ASN A 32 -7.59 9.14 1.04
N GLY A 33 -7.41 9.33 2.35
CA GLY A 33 -7.28 8.30 3.38
C GLY A 33 -8.59 7.80 3.97
N CYS A 34 -9.39 7.08 3.19
CA CYS A 34 -10.43 6.24 3.77
C CYS A 34 -9.83 4.93 4.32
N MET A 35 -10.47 4.32 5.32
CA MET A 35 -9.97 3.07 5.94
C MET A 35 -9.76 1.92 4.94
N ARG A 36 -10.57 1.87 3.88
CA ARG A 36 -10.41 0.88 2.79
C ARG A 36 -9.12 1.09 2.00
N GLY A 37 -8.74 2.34 1.77
CA GLY A 37 -7.49 2.68 1.11
C GLY A 37 -6.27 2.30 1.96
N TYR A 38 -6.36 2.55 3.27
CA TYR A 38 -5.32 2.15 4.22
C TYR A 38 -5.11 0.63 4.21
N ALA A 39 -6.18 -0.15 4.40
CA ALA A 39 -6.11 -1.61 4.37
C ALA A 39 -5.58 -2.15 3.03
N TYR A 40 -6.00 -1.57 1.91
CA TYR A 40 -5.50 -1.92 0.58
C TYR A 40 -3.99 -1.71 0.45
N ALA A 41 -3.46 -0.58 0.95
CA ALA A 41 -2.03 -0.29 0.88
C ALA A 41 -1.20 -1.31 1.68
N MET A 42 -1.67 -1.72 2.86
CA MET A 42 -1.01 -2.76 3.66
C MET A 42 -0.95 -4.09 2.92
N GLN A 43 -2.11 -4.57 2.46
CA GLN A 43 -2.19 -5.84 1.73
C GLN A 43 -1.34 -5.83 0.46
N LYS A 44 -1.36 -4.72 -0.29
CA LYS A 44 -0.61 -4.64 -1.55
C LYS A 44 0.90 -4.70 -1.35
N VAL A 45 1.40 -4.06 -0.29
CA VAL A 45 2.82 -4.09 0.07
C VAL A 45 3.26 -5.49 0.48
N GLU A 46 2.45 -6.20 1.27
CA GLU A 46 2.67 -7.59 1.67
C GLU A 46 2.71 -8.53 0.46
N GLU A 47 1.70 -8.47 -0.42
CA GLU A 47 1.66 -9.26 -1.66
C GLU A 47 2.91 -9.04 -2.53
N GLU A 48 3.38 -7.80 -2.67
CA GLU A 48 4.58 -7.49 -3.47
C GLU A 48 5.85 -8.11 -2.88
N LEU A 49 5.95 -8.18 -1.55
CA LEU A 49 7.10 -8.80 -0.87
C LEU A 49 7.10 -10.31 -1.03
N GLU A 50 5.94 -10.95 -0.87
CA GLU A 50 5.79 -12.40 -1.11
C GLU A 50 6.15 -12.75 -2.56
N ASN A 51 5.68 -11.97 -3.53
CA ASN A 51 5.99 -12.19 -4.94
C ASN A 51 7.47 -11.94 -5.28
N SER A 52 8.16 -11.12 -4.49
CA SER A 52 9.59 -10.84 -4.68
C SER A 52 10.50 -11.93 -4.10
N ASN A 53 9.98 -12.74 -3.17
CA ASN A 53 10.69 -13.86 -2.55
C ASN A 53 9.89 -15.16 -2.71
N PRO A 54 9.81 -15.72 -3.93
CA PRO A 54 9.17 -17.02 -4.13
C PRO A 54 9.99 -18.09 -3.41
N SER A 55 9.38 -18.69 -2.39
CA SER A 55 9.91 -19.82 -1.62
C SER A 55 10.17 -21.06 -2.46
#